data_AF-A0ABD4S5L2-F1
#
_entry.id   AF-A0ABD4S5L2-F1
#
_cell.length_a   1.000
_cell.length_b   1.000
_cell.length_c   1.000
_cell.angle_alpha   90.00
_cell.angle_beta   90.00
_cell.angle_gamma   90.00
#
_symmetry.space_group_name_H-M   'P 1'
#
loop_
_entity.id
_entity.type
_entity.pdbx_description
1 polymer ?
#
loop_
_entity_poly.entity_id
_entity_poly.type
_entity_poly.pdbx_seq_one_letter_code
_entity_poly.pdbx_strand_id
1 'polypeptide(L)'
;MPITQINNLVQGAQLENLIGETKPLNTNNKEEKKNFEDVIKDTIDKVNFQQVTADDMKEKFIKGEDVSMHEVMLIGQEAQLSMQYLIEVRNKIHDAYQEMNKVQI
;
A
#
# COMPACT_ATOMS: atom_id res chain seq x y z
N MET A 1 40.90 -24.53 -52.61
CA MET A 1 39.56 -24.30 -52.05
C MET A 1 39.68 -23.39 -50.83
N PRO A 2 38.78 -22.40 -50.63
CA PRO A 2 39.04 -21.23 -49.81
C PRO A 2 38.07 -21.11 -48.63
N ILE A 3 38.54 -21.09 -47.38
CA ILE A 3 37.74 -20.51 -46.27
C ILE A 3 38.66 -20.01 -45.15
N THR A 4 39.37 -18.90 -45.35
CA THR A 4 39.98 -18.17 -44.22
C THR A 4 40.18 -16.70 -44.57
N GLN A 5 39.09 -15.92 -44.64
CA GLN A 5 39.22 -14.45 -44.73
C GLN A 5 37.95 -13.62 -44.40
N ILE A 6 37.05 -14.07 -43.52
CA ILE A 6 35.96 -13.21 -42.98
C ILE A 6 35.96 -13.20 -41.46
N ASN A 7 37.12 -13.00 -40.83
CA ASN A 7 37.11 -12.65 -39.41
C ASN A 7 38.15 -11.60 -39.04
N ASN A 8 38.49 -10.73 -39.99
CA ASN A 8 39.25 -9.55 -39.70
C ASN A 8 38.45 -8.36 -40.17
N LEU A 9 37.79 -7.69 -39.23
CA LEU A 9 37.48 -6.26 -39.15
C LEU A 9 36.49 -6.11 -38.00
N VAL A 10 37.04 -5.75 -36.84
CA VAL A 10 36.48 -5.04 -35.67
C VAL A 10 37.12 -5.65 -34.42
N GLN A 11 38.41 -5.40 -34.32
CA GLN A 11 39.07 -5.24 -33.04
C GLN A 11 38.51 -3.96 -32.42
N GLY A 12 38.09 -4.00 -31.15
CA GLY A 12 37.85 -2.79 -30.35
C GLY A 12 36.40 -2.50 -29.99
N ALA A 13 35.82 -3.30 -29.09
CA ALA A 13 34.97 -2.81 -27.99
C ALA A 13 34.49 -4.01 -27.14
N GLN A 14 35.22 -4.30 -26.07
CA GLN A 14 34.65 -4.61 -24.76
C GLN A 14 33.38 -5.50 -24.72
N LEU A 15 33.48 -6.80 -25.01
CA LEU A 15 32.42 -7.76 -24.70
C LEU A 15 32.95 -8.98 -23.94
N GLU A 16 33.71 -8.76 -22.86
CA GLU A 16 34.18 -9.84 -21.96
C GLU A 16 33.71 -9.64 -20.50
N ASN A 17 32.52 -9.05 -20.33
CA ASN A 17 31.86 -8.88 -19.03
C ASN A 17 30.37 -9.28 -19.10
N LEU A 18 30.04 -10.43 -19.72
CA LEU A 18 28.63 -10.86 -19.86
C LEU A 18 28.38 -12.35 -19.53
N ILE A 19 29.27 -13.02 -18.80
CA ILE A 19 29.00 -14.36 -18.24
C ILE A 19 29.67 -14.52 -16.88
N GLY A 20 29.06 -13.91 -15.87
CA GLY A 20 29.39 -14.10 -14.46
C GLY A 20 28.19 -13.70 -13.62
N GLU A 21 27.75 -14.59 -12.74
CA GLU A 21 26.60 -14.48 -11.83
C GLU A 21 25.21 -14.75 -12.42
N THR A 22 24.91 -16.02 -12.69
CA THR A 22 23.55 -16.52 -12.40
C THR A 22 23.34 -16.47 -10.89
N LYS A 23 23.05 -15.28 -10.36
CA LYS A 23 22.42 -15.12 -9.05
C LYS A 23 21.17 -15.99 -9.08
N PRO A 24 20.99 -16.97 -8.18
CA PRO A 24 19.70 -17.64 -8.10
C PRO A 24 18.67 -16.53 -7.92
N LEU A 25 17.67 -16.50 -8.80
CA LEU A 25 16.42 -15.78 -8.56
C LEU A 25 15.84 -16.40 -7.30
N ASN A 26 16.31 -15.89 -6.18
CA ASN A 26 15.76 -16.12 -4.90
C ASN A 26 14.44 -15.34 -4.89
N THR A 27 13.40 -15.95 -5.43
CA THR A 27 12.01 -15.61 -5.14
C THR A 27 11.69 -16.00 -3.68
N ASN A 28 12.52 -15.58 -2.74
CA ASN A 28 12.10 -15.21 -1.39
C ASN A 28 11.41 -13.85 -1.49
N ASN A 29 10.38 -13.76 -2.34
CA ASN A 29 9.24 -12.95 -1.95
C ASN A 29 8.63 -13.72 -0.78
N LYS A 30 9.21 -13.55 0.40
CA LYS A 30 8.39 -13.36 1.58
C LYS A 30 7.49 -12.20 1.18
N GLU A 31 6.36 -12.54 0.56
CA GLU A 31 5.16 -11.78 0.80
C GLU A 31 5.10 -11.74 2.32
N GLU A 32 5.57 -10.62 2.89
CA GLU A 32 5.29 -10.29 4.26
C GLU A 32 3.77 -10.32 4.30
N LYS A 33 3.23 -11.44 4.74
CA LYS A 33 1.82 -11.56 5.09
C LYS A 33 1.65 -10.53 6.18
N LYS A 34 1.31 -9.29 5.80
CA LYS A 34 0.89 -8.27 6.75
C LYS A 34 -0.14 -8.96 7.62
N ASN A 35 0.11 -9.00 8.92
CA ASN A 35 -0.83 -9.67 9.79
C ASN A 35 -2.15 -8.92 9.68
N PHE A 36 -3.25 -9.66 9.75
CA PHE A 36 -4.58 -9.04 9.71
C PHE A 36 -4.73 -7.96 10.80
N GLU A 37 -4.08 -8.15 11.95
CA GLU A 37 -3.95 -7.16 13.01
C GLU A 37 -3.25 -5.87 12.54
N ASP A 38 -2.15 -5.98 11.80
CA ASP A 38 -1.42 -4.82 11.25
C ASP A 38 -2.30 -4.03 10.28
N VAL A 39 -3.09 -4.72 9.45
CA VAL A 39 -4.01 -4.07 8.50
C VAL A 39 -5.14 -3.33 9.22
N ILE A 40 -5.70 -3.92 10.28
CA ILE A 40 -6.74 -3.27 11.08
C ILE A 40 -6.16 -2.05 11.80
N LYS A 41 -4.97 -2.18 12.38
CA LYS A 41 -4.29 -1.08 13.07
C LYS A 41 -3.99 0.07 12.11
N ASP A 42 -3.41 -0.22 10.94
CA ASP A 42 -3.17 0.74 9.88
C ASP A 42 -4.48 1.45 9.45
N THR A 43 -5.59 0.70 9.39
CA THR A 43 -6.90 1.25 9.02
C THR A 43 -7.45 2.18 10.08
N ILE A 44 -7.35 1.82 11.37
CA ILE A 44 -7.79 2.67 12.49
C ILE A 44 -6.97 3.96 12.51
N ASP A 45 -5.65 3.85 12.37
CA ASP A 45 -4.75 5.01 12.34
C ASP A 45 -5.07 5.92 11.15
N LYS A 46 -5.38 5.34 9.98
CA LYS A 46 -5.81 6.09 8.80
C LYS A 46 -7.14 6.82 9.01
N VAL A 47 -8.15 6.18 9.59
CA VAL A 47 -9.44 6.80 9.89
C VAL A 47 -9.26 7.95 10.88
N ASN A 48 -8.44 7.76 11.92
CA ASN A 48 -8.10 8.82 12.86
C ASN A 48 -7.41 10.01 12.17
N PHE A 49 -6.45 9.74 11.28
CA PHE A 49 -5.80 10.78 10.49
C PHE A 49 -6.80 11.54 9.59
N GLN A 50 -7.71 10.83 8.93
CA GLN A 50 -8.76 11.45 8.10
C GLN A 50 -9.70 12.33 8.95
N GLN A 51 -10.06 11.88 10.15
CA GLN A 51 -10.88 12.67 11.08
C GLN A 51 -10.18 13.96 11.51
N VAL A 52 -8.91 13.87 11.93
CA VAL A 52 -8.11 15.05 12.33
C VAL A 52 -7.94 16.01 11.15
N THR A 53 -7.70 15.49 9.95
CA THR A 53 -7.58 16.31 8.73
C THR A 53 -8.90 17.03 8.42
N ALA A 54 -10.03 16.35 8.56
CA ALA A 54 -11.34 16.96 8.36
C ALA A 54 -11.59 18.11 9.36
N ASP A 55 -11.21 17.91 10.62
CA ASP A 55 -11.36 18.93 11.66
C ASP A 55 -10.44 20.14 11.42
N ASP A 56 -9.18 19.91 11.00
CA ASP A 56 -8.24 20.98 10.61
C ASP A 56 -8.73 21.77 9.40
N MET A 57 -9.18 21.10 8.34
CA MET A 57 -9.72 21.76 7.14
C MET A 57 -10.96 22.60 7.47
N LYS A 58 -11.81 22.10 8.37
CA LYS A 58 -12.98 22.83 8.86
C LYS A 58 -12.58 24.06 9.67
N GLU A 59 -11.56 23.94 10.53
CA GLU A 59 -11.04 25.05 11.32
C GLU A 59 -10.44 26.14 10.42
N LYS A 60 -9.62 25.76 9.44
CA LYS A 60 -9.03 26.69 8.46
C LYS A 60 -10.09 27.41 7.64
N PHE A 61 -11.14 26.71 7.22
CA PHE A 61 -12.27 27.31 6.53
C PHE A 61 -13.02 28.33 7.39
N ILE A 62 -13.27 28.02 8.66
CA ILE A 62 -13.91 28.95 9.61
C ILE A 62 -13.03 30.18 9.87
N LYS A 63 -11.70 30.00 9.88
CA LYS A 63 -10.72 31.10 9.99
C LYS A 63 -10.64 31.98 8.73
N GLY A 64 -11.28 31.60 7.63
CA GLY A 64 -11.26 32.33 6.36
C GLY A 64 -9.95 32.14 5.58
N GLU A 65 -9.20 31.07 5.84
CA GLU A 65 -8.08 30.65 5.00
C GLU A 65 -8.60 30.20 3.61
N ASP A 66 -7.70 30.13 2.62
CA ASP A 66 -8.00 29.75 1.23
C ASP A 66 -8.30 28.25 1.11
N VAL A 67 -9.38 27.82 1.74
CA VAL A 67 -9.88 26.45 1.72
C VAL A 67 -11.26 26.47 1.09
N SER A 68 -11.45 25.66 0.06
CA SER A 68 -12.75 25.63 -0.62
C SER A 68 -13.79 24.94 0.26
N MET A 69 -14.99 25.53 0.38
CA MET A 69 -16.08 24.93 1.16
C MET A 69 -16.44 23.53 0.68
N HIS A 70 -16.35 23.29 -0.64
CA HIS A 70 -16.62 22.00 -1.25
C HIS A 70 -15.64 20.92 -0.74
N GLU A 71 -14.36 21.24 -0.61
CA GLU A 71 -13.33 20.31 -0.16
C GLU A 71 -13.48 19.97 1.32
N VAL A 72 -13.84 20.94 2.17
CA VAL A 72 -14.18 20.68 3.59
C VAL A 72 -15.38 19.74 3.70
N MET A 73 -16.42 19.96 2.90
CA MET A 73 -17.59 19.08 2.88
C MET A 73 -17.24 17.68 2.38
N LEU A 74 -16.42 17.56 1.34
CA LEU A 74 -15.99 16.29 0.78
C LEU A 74 -15.17 15.50 1.80
N ILE A 75 -14.14 16.11 2.37
CA ILE A 75 -13.27 15.48 3.38
C ILE A 75 -14.09 15.09 4.61
N GLY A 76 -15.03 15.94 5.04
CA GLY A 76 -15.95 15.61 6.13
C GLY A 76 -16.84 14.40 5.83
N GLN A 77 -17.37 14.29 4.61
CA GLN A 77 -18.16 13.13 4.17
C GLN A 77 -17.31 11.85 4.10
N GLU A 78 -16.09 11.95 3.59
CA GLU A 78 -15.15 10.83 3.52
C GLU A 78 -14.78 10.32 4.92
N ALA A 79 -14.48 11.22 5.85
CA ALA A 79 -14.18 10.89 7.25
C ALA A 79 -15.38 10.18 7.92
N GLN A 80 -16.59 10.70 7.72
CA GLN A 80 -17.83 10.11 8.25
C GLN A 80 -18.07 8.70 7.69
N LEU A 81 -17.94 8.50 6.38
CA LEU A 81 -18.12 7.20 5.74
C LEU A 81 -17.06 6.19 6.20
N SER A 82 -15.81 6.62 6.31
CA SER A 82 -14.69 5.78 6.75
C SER A 82 -14.88 5.33 8.20
N MET A 83 -15.38 6.21 9.07
CA MET A 83 -15.72 5.87 10.45
C MET A 83 -16.89 4.87 10.53
N GLN A 84 -17.94 5.05 9.73
CA GLN A 84 -19.06 4.10 9.67
C GLN A 84 -18.57 2.71 9.25
N TYR A 85 -17.73 2.65 8.22
CA TYR A 85 -17.14 1.40 7.77
C TYR A 85 -16.28 0.74 8.87
N LEU A 86 -15.50 1.50 9.62
CA LEU A 86 -14.72 0.99 10.73
C LEU A 86 -15.59 0.36 11.83
N ILE A 87 -16.72 0.99 12.15
CA ILE A 87 -17.67 0.46 13.14
C ILE A 87 -18.22 -0.89 12.68
N GLU A 88 -18.57 -1.03 11.40
CA GLU A 88 -19.01 -2.31 10.83
C GLU A 88 -17.92 -3.38 10.92
N VAL A 89 -16.68 -3.04 10.58
CA VAL A 89 -15.53 -3.96 10.70
C VAL A 89 -15.32 -4.39 12.15
N ARG A 90 -15.38 -3.44 13.10
CA ARG A 90 -15.30 -3.73 14.55
C ARG A 90 -16.38 -4.72 14.99
N ASN A 91 -17.62 -4.49 14.56
CA ASN A 91 -18.74 -5.37 14.88
C ASN A 91 -18.52 -6.77 14.30
N LYS A 92 -18.08 -6.89 13.05
CA LYS A 92 -17.78 -8.18 12.43
C LYS A 92 -16.66 -8.95 13.13
N ILE A 93 -15.62 -8.27 13.59
CA ILE A 93 -14.54 -8.91 14.35
C ILE A 93 -15.06 -9.40 15.70
N HIS A 94 -15.88 -8.60 16.38
CA HIS A 94 -16.53 -9.00 17.62
C HIS A 94 -17.43 -10.23 17.42
N ASP A 95 -18.25 -10.23 16.37
CA ASP A 95 -19.14 -11.34 16.03
C ASP A 95 -18.35 -12.61 15.68
N ALA A 96 -17.30 -12.49 14.88
CA ALA A 96 -16.41 -13.62 14.55
C ALA A 96 -15.76 -14.23 15.81
N TYR A 97 -15.38 -13.38 16.78
CA TYR A 97 -14.90 -13.85 18.08
C TYR A 97 -16.00 -14.59 18.85
N GLN A 98 -17.21 -14.06 18.91
CA GLN A 98 -18.34 -14.72 19.59
C GLN A 98 -18.74 -16.04 18.93
N GLU A 99 -18.73 -16.11 17.60
CA GLU A 99 -19.08 -17.30 16.82
C GLU A 99 -18.07 -18.44 17.04
N MET A 100 -16.76 -18.13 17.07
CA MET A 100 -15.72 -19.11 17.39
C MET A 100 -15.91 -19.73 18.78
N ASN A 101 -16.40 -18.96 19.75
CA ASN A 101 -16.71 -19.47 21.10
C ASN A 101 -17.96 -20.35 21.14
N LYS A 102 -18.97 -20.07 20.29
CA LYS A 102 -20.22 -20.85 20.22
C LYS A 102 -20.08 -22.20 19.53
N VAL A 103 -19.08 -22.37 18.66
CA VAL A 103 -18.83 -23.64 17.95
C VAL A 103 -18.23 -24.72 18.88
N GLN A 104 -17.73 -24.37 20.07
CA GLN A 104 -17.16 -25.32 21.05
C GLN A 104 -18.16 -25.85 22.10
N ILE A 105 -19.39 -26.15 21.70
CA ILE A 105 -20.31 -27.00 22.47
C ILE A 105 -20.76 -28.21 21.67
#